data_AF-A0A919WXI3-F1
#
_entry.id   AF-A0A919WXI3-F1
#
_cell.length_a   1.000
_cell.length_b   1.000
_cell.length_c   1.000
_cell.angle_alpha   90.00
_cell.angle_beta   90.00
_cell.angle_gamma   90.00
#
_symmetry.space_group_name_H-M   'P 1'
#
loop_
_entity.id
_entity.type
_entity.pdbx_description
1 polymer ?
#
loop_
_entity_poly.entity_id
_entity_poly.type
_entity_poly.pdbx_seq_one_letter_code
_entity_poly.pdbx_strand_id
1 'polypeptide(L)' 'MQPESYKRELNIVGSSDGWDYHKHSEWHFNQIRKNHLSLDKLFELEIHKEELIHCFADLANGKADPIKVLVKY' A
#
# COMPACT_ATOMS: atom_id res chain seq x y z
N MET A 1 21.77 27.75 -36.95
CA MET A 1 21.93 26.69 -35.95
C MET A 1 21.05 27.06 -34.77
N GLN A 2 19.88 26.42 -34.62
CA GLN A 2 19.02 26.62 -33.45
C GLN A 2 19.43 25.61 -32.37
N PRO A 3 19.39 25.97 -31.07
CA PRO A 3 19.84 25.07 -30.03
C PRO A 3 18.82 23.94 -29.87
N GLU A 4 19.28 22.69 -29.82
CA GLU A 4 18.50 21.58 -29.28
C GLU A 4 18.25 21.83 -27.79
N SER A 5 17.23 22.63 -27.48
CA SER A 5 16.66 22.71 -26.15
C SER A 5 15.91 21.40 -25.90
N TYR A 6 16.63 20.37 -25.47
CA TYR A 6 16.09 19.14 -24.89
C TYR A 6 15.18 19.52 -23.73
N LYS A 7 13.87 19.64 -23.98
CA LYS A 7 12.85 19.69 -22.94
C LYS A 7 12.95 18.37 -22.18
N ARG A 8 13.36 18.43 -20.90
CA ARG A 8 13.10 17.35 -19.96
C ARG A 8 11.61 17.35 -19.68
N GLU A 9 10.84 16.61 -20.46
CA GLU A 9 9.38 16.51 -20.29
C GLU A 9 9.08 15.60 -19.09
N LEU A 10 9.07 16.20 -17.89
CA LEU A 10 8.48 15.58 -16.72
C LEU A 10 6.98 15.47 -16.96
N ASN A 11 6.46 14.24 -16.92
CA ASN A 11 5.04 13.96 -17.12
C ASN A 11 4.37 13.65 -15.79
N ILE A 12 3.22 14.27 -15.54
CA ILE A 12 2.34 13.92 -14.43
C ILE A 12 1.39 12.84 -14.94
N VAL A 13 1.44 11.65 -14.35
CA VAL A 13 0.52 10.55 -14.66
C VAL A 13 -0.35 10.29 -13.44
N GLY A 14 -1.66 10.41 -13.61
CA GLY A 14 -2.62 9.96 -12.61
C GLY A 14 -2.79 8.45 -12.70
N SER A 15 -2.61 7.75 -11.58
CA SER A 15 -2.95 6.34 -11.47
C SER A 15 -4.27 6.24 -10.71
N SER A 16 -5.38 6.14 -11.43
CA SER A 16 -6.68 5.79 -10.87
C SER A 16 -7.06 4.41 -11.37
N ASP A 17 -7.10 3.43 -10.46
CA ASP A 17 -7.82 2.14 -10.45
C ASP A 17 -7.92 1.32 -11.76
N GLY A 18 -7.12 1.64 -12.77
CA GLY A 18 -7.25 1.10 -14.14
C GLY A 18 -6.49 -0.20 -14.38
N TRP A 19 -5.85 -0.75 -13.34
CA TRP A 19 -5.31 -2.10 -13.40
C TRP A 19 -6.36 -3.10 -12.94
N ASP A 20 -6.44 -4.22 -13.65
CA ASP A 20 -7.10 -5.42 -13.16
C ASP A 20 -6.42 -5.84 -11.85
N TYR A 21 -7.03 -5.45 -10.72
CA TYR A 21 -6.49 -5.67 -9.38
C TYR A 21 -6.21 -7.14 -9.11
N HIS A 22 -6.97 -8.05 -9.74
CA HIS A 22 -6.71 -9.47 -9.61
C HIS A 22 -5.36 -9.82 -10.25
N LYS A 23 -5.11 -9.41 -11.50
CA LYS A 23 -3.81 -9.60 -12.17
C LYS A 23 -2.67 -8.91 -11.45
N HIS A 24 -2.90 -7.69 -10.93
CA HIS A 24 -1.89 -6.99 -10.14
C HIS A 24 -1.54 -7.77 -8.88
N SER A 25 -2.55 -8.27 -8.16
CA SER A 25 -2.38 -9.02 -6.92
C SER A 25 -1.58 -10.29 -7.16
N GLU A 26 -1.89 -11.03 -8.24
CA GLU A 26 -1.16 -12.23 -8.63
C GLU A 26 0.31 -11.94 -8.93
N TRP A 27 0.59 -10.93 -9.76
CA TRP A 27 1.95 -10.49 -10.04
C TRP A 27 2.68 -10.09 -8.74
N HIS A 28 2.03 -9.31 -7.88
CA HIS A 28 2.61 -8.80 -6.63
C HIS A 28 2.98 -9.93 -5.66
N PHE A 29 2.07 -10.88 -5.42
CA PHE A 29 2.36 -12.04 -4.57
C PHE A 29 3.46 -12.94 -5.14
N ASN A 30 3.52 -13.08 -6.47
CA ASN A 30 4.63 -13.78 -7.12
C ASN A 30 5.97 -13.07 -6.89
N GLN A 31 6.01 -11.73 -6.95
CA GLN A 31 7.22 -10.97 -6.61
C GLN A 31 7.63 -11.14 -5.15
N ILE A 32 6.67 -11.09 -4.23
CA ILE A 32 6.93 -11.28 -2.80
C ILE A 32 7.58 -12.64 -2.54
N ARG A 33 7.00 -13.72 -3.09
CA ARG A 33 7.54 -15.08 -2.95
C ARG A 33 8.93 -15.20 -3.57
N LYS A 34 9.12 -14.67 -4.78
CA LYS A 34 10.41 -14.74 -5.49
C LYS A 34 11.53 -14.00 -4.76
N ASN A 35 11.21 -12.82 -4.23
CA ASN A 35 12.19 -11.91 -3.65
C ASN A 35 12.28 -12.02 -2.12
N HIS A 36 11.57 -12.97 -1.51
CA HIS A 36 11.51 -13.16 -0.05
C HIS A 36 11.19 -11.85 0.71
N LEU A 37 10.30 -11.04 0.14
CA LEU A 37 9.88 -9.79 0.76
C LEU A 37 8.96 -10.09 1.95
N SER A 38 9.26 -9.49 3.08
CA SER A 38 8.49 -9.63 4.32
C SER A 38 7.46 -8.52 4.40
N LEU A 39 6.18 -8.88 4.19
CA LEU A 39 5.04 -7.97 4.35
C LEU A 39 4.56 -7.89 5.81
N ASP A 40 4.93 -8.87 6.64
CA ASP A 40 4.55 -8.93 8.05
C ASP A 40 4.96 -7.66 8.82
N LYS A 41 6.08 -7.03 8.43
CA LYS A 41 6.54 -5.76 9.01
C LYS A 41 5.61 -4.57 8.78
N LEU A 42 4.69 -4.65 7.81
CA LEU A 42 3.69 -3.60 7.60
C LEU A 42 2.58 -3.64 8.65
N PHE A 43 2.33 -4.83 9.21
CA PHE A 43 1.28 -5.05 10.19
C PHE A 43 1.83 -4.81 11.59
N GLU A 44 1.83 -3.54 12.01
CA GLU A 44 2.39 -3.11 13.30
C GLU A 44 1.42 -3.34 14.47
N LEU A 45 0.15 -3.61 14.17
CA LEU A 45 -0.87 -3.95 15.16
C LEU A 45 -1.69 -5.15 14.67
N GLU A 46 -1.91 -6.11 15.56
CA GLU A 46 -2.76 -7.27 15.32
C GLU A 46 -3.91 -7.28 16.33
N ILE A 47 -5.13 -7.49 15.83
CA ILE A 47 -6.36 -7.50 16.65
C ILE A 47 -7.26 -8.68 16.27
N HIS A 48 -8.20 -9.01 17.14
CA HIS A 48 -9.34 -9.87 16.82
C HIS A 48 -10.53 -9.07 16.30
N LYS A 49 -11.45 -9.73 15.57
CA LYS A 49 -12.64 -9.08 14.98
C LYS A 49 -13.52 -8.37 16.00
N GLU A 50 -13.55 -8.83 17.26
CA GLU A 50 -14.32 -8.22 18.34
C GLU A 50 -13.79 -6.81 18.69
N GLU A 51 -12.53 -6.52 18.40
CA GLU A 51 -11.86 -5.26 18.72
C GLU A 51 -11.97 -4.22 17.59
N LEU A 52 -12.55 -4.59 16.44
CA LEU A 52 -12.54 -3.78 15.22
C LEU A 52 -13.11 -2.35 15.45
N ILE A 53 -14.25 -2.26 16.15
CA ILE A 53 -14.91 -0.98 16.43
C ILE A 53 -14.01 -0.10 17.31
N HIS A 54 -13.41 -0.68 18.35
CA HIS A 54 -12.51 0.04 19.25
C HIS A 54 -11.23 0.47 18.55
N CYS A 55 -10.64 -0.39 17.72
CA CYS A 55 -9.46 -0.07 16.94
C CYS A 55 -9.71 1.13 16.02
N PHE A 56 -10.84 1.17 15.28
CA PHE A 56 -11.19 2.34 14.47
C PHE A 56 -11.30 3.63 15.29
N ALA A 57 -11.89 3.55 16.48
CA ALA A 57 -11.97 4.72 17.37
C ALA A 57 -10.57 5.16 17.84
N ASP A 58 -9.68 4.24 18.17
CA ASP A 58 -8.33 4.57 18.63
C ASP A 58 -7.46 5.16 17.50
N LEU A 59 -7.60 4.66 16.27
CA LEU A 59 -6.98 5.24 15.07
C LEU A 59 -7.47 6.66 14.82
N ALA A 60 -8.80 6.88 14.83
CA ALA A 60 -9.38 8.19 14.56
C ALA A 60 -9.01 9.25 15.62
N ASN A 61 -8.79 8.82 16.86
CA ASN A 61 -8.38 9.70 17.96
C ASN A 61 -6.85 9.81 18.13
N GLY A 62 -6.06 9.22 17.23
CA GLY A 62 -4.60 9.27 17.29
C GLY A 62 -3.99 8.57 18.50
N LYS A 63 -4.72 7.62 19.12
CA LYS A 63 -4.21 6.80 20.23
C LYS A 63 -3.30 5.67 19.73
N ALA A 64 -3.45 5.31 18.47
CA ALA A 64 -2.58 4.39 17.74
C ALA A 64 -2.37 4.94 16.33
N ASP A 65 -1.16 4.75 15.79
CA ASP A 65 -0.78 5.19 14.44
C ASP A 65 0.02 4.10 13.69
N PRO A 66 -0.52 2.87 13.55
CA PRO A 66 0.14 1.80 12.82
C PRO A 66 0.05 2.03 11.30
N ILE A 67 1.07 1.61 10.56
CA ILE A 67 1.03 1.58 9.08
C ILE A 67 -0.13 0.71 8.58
N LYS A 68 -0.32 -0.47 9.20
CA LYS A 68 -1.43 -1.38 8.89
C LYS A 68 -1.81 -2.19 10.13
N VAL A 69 -3.11 -2.46 10.24
CA VAL A 69 -3.69 -3.36 11.25
C VAL A 69 -4.04 -4.70 10.60
N LEU A 70 -3.62 -5.81 11.20
CA LEU A 70 -4.01 -7.16 10.82
C LEU A 70 -5.19 -7.61 11.70
N VAL A 71 -6.31 -7.97 11.07
CA VAL A 71 -7.51 -8.45 11.79
C VAL A 71 -7.62 -9.97 11.65
N LYS A 72 -7.67 -10.66 12.78
CA LYS A 72 -7.94 -12.10 12.85
C LYS A 72 -9.44 -12.34 13.02
N TYR A 73 -10.01 -13.17 12.14
CA TYR A 73 -11.44 -13.50 12.07
C TYR A 73 -11.79 -14.83 12.72
#